data_AF-A0A9E5YGH2-F1
#
_entry.id   AF-A0A9E5YGH2-F1
#
_cell.length_a   1.000
_cell.length_b   1.000
_cell.length_c   1.000
_cell.angle_alpha   90.00
_cell.angle_beta   90.00
_cell.angle_gamma   90.00
#
_symmetry.space_group_name_H-M   'P 1'
#
loop_
_entity.id
_entity.type
_entity.pdbx_description
1 polymer ?
#
loop_
_entity_poly.entity_id
_entity_poly.type
_entity_poly.pdbx_seq_one_letter_code
_entity_poly.pdbx_strand_id
1 'polypeptide(L)'
;PEVDSSLVKLTLLKEPPIKVRDENTLNKVIRSAFLQRRKMLPSALSHKEALGMTKAEIIDLLKGLGIDPKNRAEAISLVDYGKIADGIIDFLL
;
A
#
# COMPACT_ATOMS: atom_id res chain seq x y z
N PRO A 1 33.49 9.12 -8.73
CA PRO A 1 32.23 8.69 -9.39
C PRO A 1 31.48 9.95 -9.84
N GLU A 2 30.67 9.88 -10.90
CA GLU A 2 29.88 11.02 -11.41
C GLU A 2 28.65 11.36 -10.54
N VAL A 3 28.41 10.56 -9.51
CA VAL A 3 27.29 10.70 -8.58
C VAL A 3 27.78 10.69 -7.14
N ASP A 4 27.03 11.34 -6.26
CA ASP A 4 27.31 11.40 -4.84
C ASP A 4 27.13 10.05 -4.14
N SER A 5 27.90 9.85 -3.07
CA SER A 5 27.84 8.65 -2.23
C SER A 5 27.30 8.99 -0.84
N SER A 6 26.56 8.06 -0.24
CA SER A 6 26.04 8.19 1.12
C SER A 6 26.20 6.88 1.90
N LEU A 7 26.39 6.98 3.21
CA LEU A 7 26.41 5.84 4.14
C LEU A 7 25.01 5.65 4.74
N VAL A 8 24.49 4.43 4.67
CA VAL A 8 23.22 4.06 5.29
C VAL A 8 23.46 2.89 6.23
N LYS A 9 23.06 3.03 7.50
CA LYS A 9 23.07 1.95 8.49
C LYS A 9 21.64 1.44 8.70
N LEU A 10 21.38 0.19 8.36
CA LEU A 10 20.13 -0.48 8.67
C LEU A 10 20.30 -1.28 9.97
N THR A 11 19.42 -1.05 10.94
CA THR A 11 19.40 -1.84 12.18
C THR A 11 18.20 -2.77 12.13
N LEU A 12 18.44 -4.08 12.26
CA LEU A 12 17.34 -5.04 12.29
C LEU A 12 16.48 -4.81 13.54
N LEU A 13 15.17 -4.76 13.33
CA LEU A 13 14.18 -4.74 14.40
C LEU A 13 13.97 -6.18 14.91
N LYS A 14 13.62 -6.32 16.20
CA LYS A 14 13.28 -7.62 16.79
C LYS A 14 11.97 -8.18 16.26
N GLU A 15 11.02 -7.30 15.97
CA GLU A 15 9.73 -7.61 15.37
C GLU A 15 9.46 -6.67 14.19
N PRO A 16 8.64 -7.07 13.21
CA PRO A 16 8.19 -6.20 12.14
C PRO A 16 7.51 -4.93 12.68
N PRO A 17 7.69 -3.77 12.02
CA PRO A 17 7.12 -2.49 12.48
C PRO A 17 5.59 -2.46 12.44
N ILE A 18 4.98 -3.34 11.64
CA ILE A 18 3.53 -3.55 11.57
C ILE A 18 3.24 -5.05 11.49
N LYS A 19 2.13 -5.49 12.09
CA LYS A 19 1.60 -6.85 11.96
C LYS A 19 0.45 -6.80 10.96
N VAL A 20 0.48 -7.69 9.98
CA VAL A 20 -0.54 -7.85 8.93
C VAL A 20 -0.90 -9.33 8.83
N ARG A 21 -2.07 -9.65 8.28
CA ARG A 21 -2.52 -11.04 8.11
C ARG A 21 -1.71 -11.79 7.07
N ASP A 22 -1.34 -11.12 5.98
CA ASP A 22 -0.49 -11.67 4.93
C ASP A 22 0.47 -10.61 4.35
N GLU A 23 1.77 -10.84 4.52
CA GLU A 23 2.81 -9.97 4.00
C GLU A 23 2.84 -9.94 2.46
N ASN A 24 2.39 -11.02 1.79
CA ASN A 24 2.34 -11.03 0.33
C ASN A 24 1.29 -10.05 -0.20
N THR A 25 0.13 -9.98 0.46
CA THR A 25 -0.92 -9.00 0.14
C THR A 25 -0.42 -7.59 0.40
N LEU A 26 0.23 -7.32 1.55
CA LEU A 26 0.86 -6.02 1.81
C LEU A 26 1.85 -5.63 0.69
N ASN A 27 2.73 -6.55 0.31
CA ASN A 27 3.69 -6.32 -0.77
C ASN A 27 3.01 -6.04 -2.11
N LYS A 28 1.93 -6.76 -2.44
CA LYS A 28 1.13 -6.51 -3.66
C LYS A 28 0.50 -5.13 -3.63
N VAL A 29 -0.11 -4.73 -2.52
CA VAL A 29 -0.74 -3.40 -2.35
C VAL A 29 0.29 -2.29 -2.53
N ILE A 30 1.43 -2.37 -1.83
CA ILE A 30 2.50 -1.38 -1.95
C ILE A 30 3.01 -1.33 -3.39
N ARG A 31 3.30 -2.48 -4.02
CA ARG A 31 3.75 -2.51 -5.41
C ARG A 31 2.73 -1.86 -6.35
N SER A 32 1.45 -2.21 -6.25
CA SER A 32 0.39 -1.63 -7.07
C SER A 32 0.26 -0.12 -6.87
N ALA A 33 0.35 0.36 -5.62
CA ALA A 33 0.31 1.79 -5.32
C ALA A 33 1.49 2.56 -5.94
N PHE A 34 2.72 2.03 -5.87
CA PHE A 34 3.92 2.71 -6.36
C PHE A 34 4.21 2.48 -7.86
N LEU A 35 3.63 1.45 -8.49
CA LEU A 35 3.70 1.23 -9.95
C LEU A 35 3.15 2.43 -10.73
N GLN A 36 2.16 3.13 -10.17
CA GLN A 36 1.58 4.34 -10.75
C GLN A 36 1.73 5.53 -9.80
N ARG A 37 2.97 5.85 -9.41
CA ARG A 37 3.31 6.89 -8.42
C ARG A 37 2.63 8.27 -8.60
N ARG A 38 2.17 8.62 -9.80
CA ARG A 38 1.47 9.90 -10.09
C ARG A 38 -0.05 9.82 -10.06
N LYS A 39 -0.64 8.64 -9.89
CA LYS A 39 -2.09 8.44 -9.83
C LYS A 39 -2.57 8.45 -8.38
N MET A 40 -3.84 8.81 -8.21
CA MET A 40 -4.53 8.69 -6.92
C MET A 40 -4.63 7.22 -6.53
N LEU A 41 -4.63 6.94 -5.23
CA LEU A 41 -4.53 5.60 -4.67
C LEU A 41 -5.56 4.61 -5.25
N PRO A 42 -6.87 4.93 -5.40
CA PRO A 42 -7.83 3.99 -5.98
C PRO A 42 -7.51 3.59 -7.41
N SER A 43 -6.99 4.53 -8.21
CA SER A 43 -6.62 4.26 -9.61
C SER A 43 -5.34 3.43 -9.72
N ALA A 44 -4.41 3.60 -8.77
CA ALA A 44 -3.20 2.79 -8.71
C ALA A 44 -3.52 1.35 -8.26
N LEU A 45 -4.37 1.19 -7.24
CA LEU A 45 -4.75 -0.11 -6.68
C LEU A 45 -5.69 -0.91 -7.60
N SER A 46 -6.59 -0.23 -8.33
CA SER A 46 -7.48 -0.89 -9.30
C SER A 46 -6.78 -1.20 -10.64
N HIS A 47 -5.49 -0.86 -10.78
CA HIS A 47 -4.79 -1.03 -12.05
C HIS A 47 -4.60 -2.53 -12.36
N LYS A 48 -5.06 -2.96 -13.54
CA LYS A 48 -5.01 -4.35 -14.01
C LYS A 48 -5.70 -5.39 -13.10
N GLU A 49 -6.64 -4.96 -12.25
CA GLU A 49 -7.30 -5.85 -11.28
C GLU A 49 -6.28 -6.64 -10.43
N ALA A 50 -5.10 -6.05 -10.16
CA ALA A 50 -4.00 -6.74 -9.48
C ALA A 50 -4.38 -7.26 -8.08
N LEU A 51 -5.47 -6.72 -7.52
CA LEU A 51 -6.04 -7.04 -6.22
C LEU A 51 -7.44 -7.69 -6.32
N GLY A 52 -7.94 -7.96 -7.53
CA GLY A 52 -9.27 -8.54 -7.75
C GLY A 52 -10.44 -7.62 -7.38
N MET A 53 -10.20 -6.32 -7.21
CA MET A 53 -11.20 -5.34 -6.81
C MET A 53 -11.38 -4.25 -7.87
N THR A 54 -12.63 -3.83 -8.03
CA THR A 54 -13.00 -2.66 -8.82
C THR A 54 -12.57 -1.37 -8.13
N LYS A 55 -12.52 -0.28 -8.90
CA LYS A 55 -12.20 1.04 -8.35
C LYS A 55 -13.23 1.51 -7.30
N ALA A 56 -14.49 1.15 -7.45
CA ALA A 56 -15.55 1.53 -6.51
C ALA A 56 -15.35 0.85 -5.15
N GLU A 57 -15.12 -0.46 -5.15
CA GLU A 57 -14.87 -1.24 -3.92
C GLU A 57 -13.62 -0.73 -3.18
N ILE A 58 -12.57 -0.37 -3.92
CA ILE A 58 -11.36 0.22 -3.30
C ILE A 58 -11.67 1.58 -2.68
N ILE A 59 -12.48 2.44 -3.31
CA ILE A 59 -12.86 3.73 -2.74
C ILE A 59 -13.64 3.53 -1.44
N ASP A 60 -14.57 2.59 -1.43
CA ASP A 60 -15.42 2.32 -0.26
C ASP A 60 -14.60 1.69 0.88
N LEU A 61 -13.67 0.78 0.55
CA LEU A 61 -12.71 0.25 1.50
C LEU A 61 -11.86 1.36 2.12
N LEU A 62 -11.27 2.24 1.31
CA LEU A 62 -10.43 3.33 1.80
C LEU A 62 -11.21 4.28 2.71
N LYS A 63 -12.45 4.64 2.35
CA LYS A 63 -13.32 5.44 3.20
C LYS A 63 -13.64 4.74 4.52
N GLY A 64 -13.94 3.44 4.49
CA GLY A 64 -14.20 2.64 5.69
C GLY A 64 -12.98 2.59 6.64
N LEU A 65 -11.78 2.66 6.09
CA LEU A 65 -10.52 2.73 6.84
C LEU A 65 -10.12 4.16 7.27
N GLY A 66 -10.92 5.18 6.92
CA GLY A 66 -10.63 6.58 7.22
C GLY A 66 -9.49 7.18 6.37
N ILE A 67 -9.18 6.57 5.21
CA ILE A 67 -8.12 6.99 4.30
C ILE A 67 -8.72 7.80 3.16
N ASP A 68 -8.23 9.02 2.92
CA ASP A 68 -8.71 9.84 1.81
C ASP A 68 -8.32 9.20 0.46
N PRO A 69 -9.29 8.80 -0.39
CA PRO A 69 -9.01 8.24 -1.72
C PRO A 69 -8.32 9.24 -2.66
N LYS A 70 -8.23 10.53 -2.31
CA LYS A 70 -7.47 11.53 -3.06
C LYS A 70 -5.97 11.51 -2.78
N ASN A 71 -5.54 10.81 -1.72
CA ASN A 71 -4.13 10.66 -1.43
C ASN A 71 -3.39 9.87 -2.51
N ARG A 72 -2.12 10.21 -2.68
CA ARG A 72 -1.17 9.48 -3.51
C ARG A 72 -0.43 8.45 -2.67
N ALA A 73 0.17 7.46 -3.32
CA ALA A 73 0.86 6.34 -2.66
C ALA A 73 1.92 6.81 -1.64
N GLU A 74 2.69 7.86 -1.97
CA GLU A 74 3.73 8.40 -1.09
C GLU A 74 3.22 9.11 0.17
N ALA A 75 1.93 9.48 0.22
CA ALA A 75 1.32 10.15 1.37
C ALA A 75 0.72 9.17 2.39
N ILE A 76 0.71 7.87 2.08
CA ILE A 76 0.11 6.83 2.92
C ILE A 76 1.18 6.25 3.84
N SER A 77 0.85 6.12 5.13
CA SER A 77 1.75 5.52 6.12
C SER A 77 1.86 4.01 5.92
N LEU A 78 2.96 3.40 6.40
CA LEU A 78 3.11 1.95 6.39
C LEU A 78 1.99 1.24 7.16
N VAL A 79 1.55 1.83 8.28
CA VAL A 79 0.44 1.31 9.10
C VAL A 79 -0.86 1.27 8.28
N ASP A 80 -1.15 2.32 7.52
CA ASP A 80 -2.36 2.37 6.70
C ASP A 80 -2.28 1.43 5.49
N TYR A 81 -1.09 1.19 4.93
CA TYR A 81 -0.88 0.10 3.98
C TYR A 81 -1.21 -1.27 4.59
N GLY A 82 -0.85 -1.49 5.85
CA GLY A 82 -1.24 -2.69 6.60
C GLY A 82 -2.76 -2.84 6.70
N LYS A 83 -3.47 -1.77 7.08
CA LYS A 83 -4.94 -1.77 7.15
C LYS A 83 -5.59 -2.03 5.79
N ILE A 84 -5.05 -1.45 4.71
CA ILE A 84 -5.55 -1.69 3.34
C ILE A 84 -5.37 -3.16 2.97
N ALA A 85 -4.21 -3.74 3.24
CA ALA A 85 -3.93 -5.14 2.95
C ALA A 85 -4.89 -6.08 3.70
N ASP A 86 -5.08 -5.86 5.00
CA ASP A 86 -6.00 -6.66 5.80
C ASP A 86 -7.46 -6.48 5.36
N GLY A 87 -7.86 -5.25 5.02
CA GLY A 87 -9.19 -4.97 4.51
C GLY A 87 -9.48 -5.56 3.13
N ILE A 88 -8.48 -5.71 2.26
CA ILE A 88 -8.61 -6.44 1.00
C ILE A 88 -8.83 -7.94 1.26
N ILE A 89 -8.13 -8.50 2.24
CA ILE A 89 -8.34 -9.90 2.64
C ILE A 89 -9.76 -10.09 3.15
N ASP A 90 -10.25 -9.18 4.00
CA ASP A 90 -11.64 -9.21 4.50
C ASP A 90 -12.68 -9.11 3.38
N PHE A 91 -12.38 -8.40 2.28
CA PHE A 91 -13.28 -8.28 1.14
C PHE A 91 -13.34 -9.55 0.27
N LEU A 92 -12.23 -10.29 0.20
CA LEU A 92 -12.09 -11.48 -0.66
C LEU A 92 -12.49 -12.79 0.03
N LEU A 93 -12.78 -12.75 1.34
CA LEU A 93 -13.28 -13.87 2.15
C LEU A 93 -14.81 -13.94 2.11
#